data_AF-A0A932EHN7-F1
#
_entry.id   AF-A0A932EHN7-F1
#
_cell.length_a   1.000
_cell.length_b   1.000
_cell.length_c   1.000
_cell.angle_alpha   90.00
_cell.angle_beta   90.00
_cell.angle_gamma   90.00
#
_symmetry.space_group_name_H-M   'P 1'
#
loop_
_entity.id
_entity.type
_entity.pdbx_description
1 polymer ?
#
loop_
_entity_poly.entity_id
_entity_poly.type
_entity_poly.pdbx_seq_one_letter_code
_entity_poly.pdbx_strand_id
1 'polypeptide(L)'
;HVLATQCLLQQRPRALAVEVEGRLGPGVTAKDLILALIGRIGTAGATGCAIEYRGPALRALSMEERMTVCNMSIEAGARAGFVAPDDVTFAYLAGRPFAPRGAEWDRSLHHWRTLASDPEARFDREVRLDATQLEPMITYGTNPGMVVPIREPIPHPGGDASREQALRYMGLEPGRPLVGHPVSIVFIGSCTNSRLTDLRLAAKVMGGRRIASGIRVLVVPGSQQVKHEAEAEGLHKIFREAGAEWREPGCSMCIAMNGDQVPAAQYAVSTSNRNFEGRQGPGARTFLASPLTAAATAVTGRITDPRELLS
;
A
#
# COMPACT_ATOMS: atom_id res chain seq x y z
N HIS A 1 -29.73 -1.81 -7.08
CA HIS A 1 -30.39 -0.52 -6.78
C HIS A 1 -29.87 0.58 -7.70
N VAL A 2 -28.62 1.05 -7.56
CA VAL A 2 -28.03 2.12 -8.42
C VAL A 2 -28.28 1.94 -9.92
N LEU A 3 -28.01 0.74 -10.47
CA LEU A 3 -28.24 0.48 -11.90
C LEU A 3 -29.70 0.69 -12.34
N ALA A 4 -30.66 0.40 -11.46
CA ALA A 4 -32.09 0.49 -11.76
C ALA A 4 -32.67 1.88 -11.46
N THR A 5 -32.16 2.58 -10.45
CA THR A 5 -32.76 3.82 -9.93
C THR A 5 -31.93 5.07 -10.18
N GLN A 6 -30.66 4.92 -10.57
CA GLN A 6 -29.65 5.99 -10.59
C GLN A 6 -29.51 6.74 -9.26
N CYS A 7 -29.96 6.11 -8.17
CA CYS A 7 -29.95 6.67 -6.82
C CYS A 7 -29.26 5.71 -5.85
N LEU A 8 -28.70 6.27 -4.78
CA LEU A 8 -28.17 5.49 -3.66
C LEU A 8 -28.49 6.23 -2.35
N LEU A 9 -29.24 5.58 -1.46
CA LEU A 9 -29.46 6.11 -0.13
C LEU A 9 -28.13 6.06 0.64
N GLN A 10 -27.62 7.22 1.07
CA GLN A 10 -26.41 7.33 1.88
C GLN A 10 -26.62 8.30 3.04
N GLN A 11 -26.05 7.94 4.18
CA GLN A 11 -25.86 8.87 5.30
C GLN A 11 -24.60 9.69 5.04
N ARG A 12 -24.68 11.01 5.24
CA ARG A 12 -23.52 11.89 5.07
C ARG A 12 -22.42 11.46 6.05
N PRO A 13 -21.23 11.08 5.57
CA PRO A 13 -20.12 10.74 6.46
C PRO A 13 -19.60 12.00 7.14
N ARG A 14 -19.05 11.83 8.34
CA ARG A 14 -18.26 12.87 9.02
C ARG A 14 -16.97 13.14 8.24
N ALA A 15 -16.46 14.35 8.29
CA ALA A 15 -15.21 14.74 7.63
C ALA A 15 -14.02 14.53 8.58
N LEU A 16 -13.04 13.74 8.15
CA LEU A 16 -11.77 13.55 8.85
C LEU A 16 -10.64 14.11 7.98
N ALA A 17 -9.93 15.13 8.45
CA ALA A 17 -8.71 15.59 7.80
C ALA A 17 -7.49 14.81 8.30
N VAL A 18 -6.65 14.36 7.38
CA VAL A 18 -5.31 13.85 7.67
C VAL A 18 -4.31 14.80 7.04
N GLU A 19 -3.68 15.63 7.86
CA GLU A 19 -2.64 16.58 7.44
C GLU A 19 -1.28 15.89 7.56
N VAL A 20 -0.51 15.84 6.47
CA VAL A 20 0.84 15.26 6.49
C VAL A 20 1.86 16.30 6.05
N GLU A 21 2.65 16.73 7.02
CA GLU A 21 3.73 17.71 6.87
C GLU A 21 5.02 17.07 6.33
N GLY A 22 5.92 17.90 5.81
CA GLY A 22 7.24 17.48 5.35
C GLY A 22 7.22 16.68 4.04
N ARG A 23 8.19 15.77 3.88
CA ARG A 23 8.34 14.87 2.72
C ARG A 23 8.82 13.50 3.18
N LEU A 24 8.43 12.45 2.45
CA LEU A 24 8.88 11.09 2.72
C LEU A 24 10.40 10.97 2.53
N GLY A 25 11.05 10.32 3.48
CA GLY A 25 12.49 10.08 3.46
C GLY A 25 12.91 8.91 2.55
N PRO A 26 14.22 8.69 2.36
CA PRO A 26 14.73 7.57 1.57
C PRO A 26 14.23 6.21 2.07
N GLY A 27 13.79 5.36 1.15
CA GLY A 27 13.26 4.02 1.46
C GLY A 27 11.81 4.01 1.97
N VAL A 28 11.19 5.17 2.16
CA VAL A 28 9.81 5.33 2.63
C VAL A 28 8.91 5.65 1.44
N THR A 29 7.75 5.00 1.37
CA THR A 29 6.78 5.11 0.27
C THR A 29 5.40 5.53 0.79
N ALA A 30 4.48 5.80 -0.14
CA ALA A 30 3.07 6.03 0.19
C ALA A 30 2.42 4.86 0.95
N LYS A 31 2.90 3.62 0.75
CA LYS A 31 2.45 2.45 1.50
C LYS A 31 2.83 2.54 2.98
N ASP A 32 4.04 3.02 3.26
CA ASP A 32 4.53 3.21 4.62
C ASP A 32 3.75 4.33 5.33
N LEU A 33 3.45 5.44 4.62
CA LEU A 33 2.61 6.53 5.12
C LEU A 33 1.22 6.02 5.55
N ILE A 34 0.50 5.31 4.68
CA ILE A 34 -0.85 4.87 5.00
C ILE A 34 -0.87 3.78 6.08
N LEU A 35 0.13 2.90 6.10
CA LEU A 35 0.31 1.93 7.18
C LEU A 35 0.56 2.63 8.52
N ALA A 36 1.44 3.64 8.57
CA ALA A 36 1.69 4.42 9.79
C ALA A 36 0.43 5.15 10.28
N LEU A 37 -0.37 5.72 9.37
CA LEU A 37 -1.66 6.30 9.72
C LEU A 37 -2.59 5.24 10.34
N ILE A 38 -2.77 4.09 9.70
CA ILE A 38 -3.67 3.03 10.18
C ILE A 38 -3.19 2.48 11.52
N GLY A 39 -1.87 2.31 11.72
CA GLY A 39 -1.30 1.93 13.01
C GLY A 39 -1.61 2.94 14.12
N ARG A 40 -1.60 4.23 13.79
CA ARG A 40 -1.88 5.31 14.75
C ARG A 40 -3.36 5.43 15.12
N ILE A 41 -4.27 5.32 14.14
CA ILE A 41 -5.70 5.54 14.37
C ILE A 41 -6.49 4.24 14.59
N GLY A 42 -5.88 3.09 14.31
CA GLY A 42 -6.50 1.77 14.37
C GLY A 42 -7.42 1.48 13.17
N THR A 43 -7.82 0.21 13.04
CA THR A 43 -8.67 -0.25 11.92
C THR A 43 -10.11 0.28 11.97
N ALA A 44 -10.53 0.82 13.11
CA ALA A 44 -11.83 1.48 13.29
C ALA A 44 -11.71 3.01 13.41
N GLY A 45 -10.50 3.56 13.27
CA GLY A 45 -10.19 4.96 13.55
C GLY A 45 -10.96 5.98 12.73
N ALA A 46 -11.39 5.63 11.53
CA ALA A 46 -12.16 6.48 10.62
C ALA A 46 -13.58 5.97 10.37
N THR A 47 -14.11 5.11 11.26
CA THR A 47 -15.46 4.55 11.11
C THR A 47 -16.51 5.65 10.99
N GLY A 48 -17.29 5.58 9.90
CA GLY A 48 -18.33 6.56 9.60
C GLY A 48 -17.83 7.91 9.06
N CYS A 49 -16.53 8.02 8.79
CA CYS A 49 -15.91 9.21 8.22
C CYS A 49 -15.54 9.03 6.74
N ALA A 50 -15.42 10.14 6.02
CA ALA A 50 -14.66 10.24 4.80
C ALA A 50 -13.36 10.98 5.11
N ILE A 51 -12.23 10.46 4.63
CA ILE A 51 -10.91 11.02 4.89
C ILE A 51 -10.51 11.94 3.73
N GLU A 52 -10.20 13.19 4.05
CA GLU A 52 -9.43 14.06 3.15
C GLU A 52 -7.95 13.99 3.55
N TYR A 53 -7.11 13.54 2.63
CA TYR A 53 -5.65 13.53 2.81
C TYR A 53 -5.05 14.81 2.24
N ARG A 54 -4.32 15.55 3.08
CA ARG A 54 -3.86 16.91 2.80
C ARG A 54 -2.41 17.11 3.24
N GLY A 55 -1.86 18.25 2.88
CA GLY A 55 -0.52 18.68 3.31
C GLY A 55 0.59 18.48 2.28
N PRO A 56 1.78 19.05 2.53
CA PRO A 56 2.91 19.06 1.61
C PRO A 56 3.35 17.66 1.17
N ALA A 57 3.33 16.67 2.07
CA ALA A 57 3.79 15.32 1.73
C ALA A 57 2.84 14.66 0.72
N LEU A 58 1.53 14.83 0.86
CA LEU A 58 0.54 14.29 -0.08
C LEU A 58 0.61 14.97 -1.45
N ARG A 59 0.82 16.28 -1.48
CA ARG A 59 0.99 17.04 -2.73
C ARG A 59 2.22 16.57 -3.51
N ALA A 60 3.28 16.17 -2.80
CA ALA A 60 4.51 15.66 -3.41
C ALA A 60 4.36 14.23 -3.99
N LEU A 61 3.32 13.48 -3.62
CA LEU A 61 3.07 12.14 -4.16
C LEU A 61 2.59 12.20 -5.61
N SER A 62 3.06 11.24 -6.41
CA SER A 62 2.49 10.91 -7.71
C SER A 62 1.03 10.45 -7.59
N MET A 63 0.29 10.44 -8.70
CA MET A 63 -1.08 9.92 -8.69
C MET A 63 -1.17 8.45 -8.27
N GLU A 64 -0.19 7.64 -8.66
CA GLU A 64 -0.16 6.21 -8.33
C GLU A 64 0.03 5.99 -6.83
N GLU A 65 0.88 6.80 -6.19
CA GLU A 65 1.08 6.83 -4.74
C GLU A 65 -0.15 7.34 -4.00
N ARG A 66 -0.83 8.38 -4.50
CA ARG A 66 -2.11 8.84 -3.94
C ARG A 66 -3.17 7.75 -3.98
N MET A 67 -3.24 6.98 -5.07
CA MET A 67 -4.13 5.83 -5.16
C MET A 67 -3.78 4.75 -4.14
N THR A 68 -2.51 4.51 -3.80
CA THR A 68 -2.12 3.62 -2.69
C THR A 68 -2.68 4.11 -1.35
N VAL A 69 -2.56 5.40 -1.06
CA VAL A 69 -3.10 6.00 0.19
C VAL A 69 -4.63 5.86 0.24
N CYS A 70 -5.33 6.28 -0.81
CA CYS A 70 -6.79 6.24 -0.86
C CYS A 70 -7.35 4.81 -0.91
N ASN A 71 -6.61 3.86 -1.52
CA ASN A 71 -7.01 2.45 -1.55
C ASN A 71 -7.13 1.88 -0.14
N MET A 72 -6.23 2.28 0.76
CA MET A 72 -6.15 1.74 2.11
C MET A 72 -6.97 2.51 3.15
N SER A 73 -7.78 3.50 2.74
CA SER A 73 -8.66 4.23 3.67
C SER A 73 -9.70 3.33 4.33
N ILE A 74 -10.17 2.29 3.62
CA ILE A 74 -11.13 1.33 4.16
C ILE A 74 -10.51 0.45 5.26
N GLU A 75 -9.20 0.22 5.24
CA GLU A 75 -8.49 -0.49 6.31
C GLU A 75 -8.40 0.30 7.62
N ALA A 76 -8.63 1.62 7.59
CA ALA A 76 -8.88 2.47 8.77
C ALA A 76 -10.38 2.57 9.14
N GLY A 77 -11.27 1.90 8.40
CA GLY A 77 -12.72 1.94 8.60
C GLY A 77 -13.42 3.11 7.89
N ALA A 78 -12.72 3.88 7.07
CA ALA A 78 -13.32 5.02 6.35
C ALA A 78 -14.30 4.57 5.28
N ARG A 79 -15.34 5.39 5.04
CA ARG A 79 -16.27 5.22 3.92
C ARG A 79 -15.63 5.53 2.57
N ALA A 80 -14.75 6.52 2.56
CA ALA A 80 -14.00 6.96 1.40
C ALA A 80 -12.71 7.66 1.85
N GLY A 81 -11.74 7.75 0.95
CA GLY A 81 -10.56 8.56 1.11
C GLY A 81 -10.23 9.26 -0.20
N PHE A 82 -9.86 10.54 -0.12
CA PHE A 82 -9.59 11.35 -1.31
C PHE A 82 -8.48 12.37 -1.04
N VAL A 83 -7.80 12.76 -2.13
CA VAL A 83 -6.86 13.88 -2.19
C VAL A 83 -7.47 14.90 -3.14
N ALA A 84 -7.46 16.18 -2.78
CA ALA A 84 -7.91 17.24 -3.69
C ALA A 84 -7.11 17.18 -5.00
N PRO A 85 -7.76 17.39 -6.16
CA PRO A 85 -7.07 17.37 -7.45
C PRO A 85 -6.13 18.59 -7.56
N ASP A 86 -4.96 18.36 -8.14
CA ASP A 86 -3.96 19.39 -8.42
C ASP A 86 -3.27 19.11 -9.76
N ASP A 87 -2.20 19.85 -10.07
CA ASP A 87 -1.48 19.71 -11.34
C ASP A 87 -0.91 18.29 -11.55
N VAL A 88 -0.62 17.52 -10.48
CA VAL A 88 -0.23 16.10 -10.61
C VAL A 88 -1.41 15.25 -11.08
N THR A 89 -2.61 15.51 -10.58
CA THR A 89 -3.84 14.87 -11.04
C THR A 89 -4.15 15.24 -12.50
N PHE A 90 -4.02 16.52 -12.85
CA PHE A 90 -4.29 17.00 -14.21
C PHE A 90 -3.30 16.45 -15.22
N ALA A 91 -2.01 16.44 -14.89
CA ALA A 91 -0.97 15.86 -15.74
C ALA A 91 -1.20 14.35 -15.94
N TYR A 92 -1.63 13.62 -14.90
CA TYR A 92 -1.95 12.21 -15.02
C TYR A 92 -3.14 11.96 -15.95
N LEU A 93 -4.17 12.83 -15.95
CA LEU A 93 -5.35 12.69 -16.80
C LEU A 93 -5.12 13.11 -18.25
N ALA A 94 -4.21 14.06 -18.49
CA ALA A 94 -3.97 14.64 -19.81
C ALA A 94 -3.66 13.57 -20.87
N GLY A 95 -4.36 13.63 -22.00
CA GLY A 95 -4.13 12.72 -23.13
C GLY A 95 -4.65 11.28 -22.96
N ARG A 96 -5.25 10.91 -21.82
CA ARG A 96 -5.84 9.58 -21.63
C ARG A 96 -7.08 9.36 -22.52
N PRO A 97 -7.41 8.10 -22.90
CA PRO A 97 -8.47 7.79 -23.87
C PRO A 97 -9.85 8.44 -23.62
N PHE A 98 -10.20 8.68 -22.35
CA PHE A 98 -11.49 9.25 -21.94
C PHE A 98 -11.38 10.64 -21.29
N ALA A 99 -10.19 11.24 -21.32
CA ALA A 99 -10.02 12.61 -20.84
C ALA A 99 -10.65 13.60 -21.83
N PRO A 100 -11.23 14.71 -21.36
CA PRO A 100 -11.71 15.77 -22.24
C PRO A 100 -10.55 16.33 -23.09
N ARG A 101 -10.87 16.94 -24.24
CA ARG A 101 -9.88 17.44 -25.19
C ARG A 101 -10.23 18.86 -25.66
N GLY A 102 -9.22 19.63 -26.09
CA GLY A 102 -9.41 20.99 -26.58
C GLY A 102 -10.15 21.88 -25.58
N ALA A 103 -11.14 22.65 -26.04
CA ALA A 103 -11.90 23.57 -25.18
C ALA A 103 -12.63 22.88 -24.00
N GLU A 104 -13.03 21.61 -24.13
CA GLU A 104 -13.61 20.85 -23.01
C GLU A 104 -12.59 20.56 -21.92
N TRP A 105 -11.33 20.33 -22.30
CA TRP A 105 -10.24 20.11 -21.34
C TRP A 105 -10.03 21.37 -20.51
N ASP A 106 -9.97 22.54 -21.15
CA ASP A 106 -9.77 23.82 -20.46
C ASP A 106 -10.92 24.14 -19.50
N ARG A 107 -12.17 23.89 -19.91
CA ARG A 107 -13.34 24.04 -19.02
C ARG A 107 -13.30 23.06 -17.85
N SER A 108 -12.95 21.80 -18.11
CA SER A 108 -12.84 20.78 -17.07
C SER A 108 -11.74 21.11 -16.08
N LEU A 109 -10.57 21.57 -16.55
CA LEU A 109 -9.48 22.04 -15.69
C LEU A 109 -9.91 23.19 -14.79
N HIS A 110 -10.61 24.19 -15.36
CA HIS A 110 -11.13 25.31 -14.58
C HIS A 110 -12.06 24.82 -13.46
N HIS A 111 -12.99 23.91 -13.79
CA HIS A 111 -13.89 23.32 -12.80
C HIS A 111 -13.16 22.44 -11.76
N TRP A 112 -12.26 21.55 -12.18
CA TRP A 112 -11.58 20.65 -11.26
C TRP A 112 -10.71 21.40 -10.24
N ARG A 113 -10.15 22.54 -10.63
CA ARG A 113 -9.42 23.42 -9.70
C ARG A 113 -10.30 23.99 -8.58
N THR A 114 -11.63 24.01 -8.73
CA THR A 114 -12.56 24.43 -7.67
C THR A 114 -12.98 23.29 -6.75
N LEU A 115 -12.46 22.08 -6.92
CA LEU A 115 -12.85 20.90 -6.12
C LEU A 115 -12.01 20.72 -4.84
N ALA A 116 -11.00 21.55 -4.62
CA ALA A 116 -10.27 21.55 -3.37
C ALA A 116 -11.13 22.16 -2.25
N SER A 117 -11.00 21.65 -1.03
CA SER A 117 -11.71 22.18 0.14
C SER A 117 -11.33 23.64 0.41
N ASP A 118 -12.34 24.46 0.71
CA ASP A 118 -12.17 25.88 1.04
C ASP A 118 -11.24 26.07 2.25
N PRO A 119 -10.52 27.20 2.35
CA PRO A 119 -9.63 27.48 3.50
C PRO A 119 -10.33 27.41 4.87
N GLU A 120 -11.61 27.75 4.92
CA GLU A 120 -12.48 27.74 6.11
C GLU A 120 -13.25 26.42 6.31
N ALA A 121 -12.99 25.40 5.49
CA ALA A 121 -13.64 24.09 5.60
C ALA A 121 -13.42 23.51 7.00
N ARG A 122 -14.51 23.04 7.62
CA ARG A 122 -14.49 22.45 8.96
C ARG A 122 -14.49 20.93 8.86
N PHE A 123 -13.66 20.30 9.69
CA PHE A 123 -13.57 18.86 9.83
C PHE A 123 -14.05 18.43 11.21
N ASP A 124 -14.78 17.32 11.27
CA ASP A 124 -15.25 16.74 12.54
C ASP A 124 -14.08 16.20 13.38
N ARG A 125 -12.99 15.82 12.71
CA ARG A 125 -11.76 15.36 13.35
C ARG A 125 -10.54 15.67 12.47
N GLU A 126 -9.41 15.91 13.10
CA GLU A 126 -8.12 16.09 12.44
C GLU A 126 -7.08 15.12 13.01
N VAL A 127 -6.19 14.63 12.15
CA VAL A 127 -5.01 13.83 12.50
C VAL A 127 -3.82 14.43 11.76
N ARG A 128 -2.71 14.66 12.47
CA ARG A 128 -1.49 15.23 11.89
C ARG A 128 -0.35 14.24 11.91
N LEU A 129 0.35 14.05 10.80
CA LEU A 129 1.55 13.22 10.68
C LEU A 129 2.72 14.07 10.18
N ASP A 130 3.93 13.75 10.63
CA ASP A 130 5.16 14.29 10.09
C ASP A 130 5.82 13.23 9.20
N ALA A 131 5.85 13.45 7.89
CA ALA A 131 6.43 12.52 6.93
C ALA A 131 7.95 12.32 7.10
N THR A 132 8.65 13.28 7.72
CA THR A 132 10.10 13.20 7.94
C THR A 132 10.48 12.22 9.04
N GLN A 133 9.53 11.90 9.94
CA GLN A 133 9.69 10.93 11.01
C GLN A 133 9.23 9.52 10.61
N LEU A 134 8.68 9.36 9.40
CA LEU A 134 8.26 8.05 8.91
C LEU A 134 9.48 7.22 8.51
N GLU A 135 9.39 5.94 8.81
CA GLU A 135 10.34 4.92 8.40
C GLU A 135 9.62 3.86 7.57
N PRO A 136 10.34 2.94 6.89
CA PRO A 136 9.69 1.79 6.25
C PRO A 136 8.84 1.04 7.28
N MET A 137 7.60 0.70 6.95
CA MET A 137 6.63 0.09 7.87
C MET A 137 6.40 -1.37 7.52
N ILE A 138 6.08 -2.18 8.54
CA ILE A 138 5.70 -3.57 8.35
C ILE A 138 4.65 -3.99 9.38
N THR A 139 3.64 -4.75 8.96
CA THR A 139 2.69 -5.33 9.91
C THR A 139 3.33 -6.49 10.66
N TYR A 140 2.99 -6.68 11.93
CA TYR A 140 3.40 -7.84 12.73
C TYR A 140 2.23 -8.77 13.09
N GLY A 141 0.99 -8.30 12.98
CA GLY A 141 -0.20 -9.05 13.38
C GLY A 141 -1.07 -9.47 12.20
N THR A 142 -2.37 -9.68 12.46
CA THR A 142 -3.35 -10.21 11.50
C THR A 142 -4.27 -9.14 10.92
N ASN A 143 -3.92 -7.86 11.09
CA ASN A 143 -4.60 -6.77 10.41
C ASN A 143 -3.64 -5.58 10.18
N PRO A 144 -3.99 -4.63 9.30
CA PRO A 144 -3.12 -3.51 8.95
C PRO A 144 -2.85 -2.51 10.08
N GLY A 145 -3.64 -2.51 11.15
CA GLY A 145 -3.41 -1.67 12.33
C GLY A 145 -2.37 -2.24 13.29
N MET A 146 -2.00 -3.50 13.15
CA MET A 146 -0.91 -4.14 13.90
C MET A 146 0.40 -3.98 13.13
N VAL A 147 0.97 -2.77 13.17
CA VAL A 147 2.10 -2.33 12.35
C VAL A 147 3.11 -1.54 13.17
N VAL A 148 4.38 -1.67 12.81
CA VAL A 148 5.51 -0.95 13.40
C VAL A 148 6.46 -0.44 12.32
N PRO A 149 7.26 0.59 12.60
CA PRO A 149 8.49 0.83 11.84
C PRO A 149 9.33 -0.44 11.79
N ILE A 150 9.95 -0.72 10.65
CA ILE A 150 10.54 -2.04 10.37
C ILE A 150 11.62 -2.45 11.38
N ARG A 151 12.32 -1.48 11.95
CA ARG A 151 13.40 -1.68 12.94
C ARG A 151 12.93 -1.65 14.39
N GLU A 152 11.69 -1.26 14.64
CA GLU A 152 11.15 -1.19 15.99
C GLU A 152 10.71 -2.58 16.48
N PRO A 153 10.80 -2.86 17.79
CA PRO A 153 10.37 -4.12 18.35
C PRO A 153 8.84 -4.28 18.26
N ILE A 154 8.40 -5.52 18.08
CA ILE A 154 6.98 -5.87 18.17
C ILE A 154 6.45 -5.47 19.56
N PRO A 155 5.36 -4.69 19.66
CA PRO A 155 4.85 -4.24 20.96
C PRO A 155 4.38 -5.42 21.81
N HIS A 156 4.60 -5.35 23.12
CA HIS A 156 3.97 -6.29 24.05
C HIS A 156 2.44 -6.14 24.00
N PRO A 157 1.68 -7.25 24.00
CA PRO A 157 0.22 -7.19 23.89
C PRO A 157 -0.43 -6.56 25.14
N GLY A 158 0.24 -6.56 26.30
CA GLY A 158 -0.22 -5.86 27.49
C GLY A 158 -1.59 -6.32 28.02
N GLY A 159 -1.97 -7.58 27.78
CA GLY A 159 -3.28 -8.14 28.13
C GLY A 159 -4.39 -7.92 27.10
N ASP A 160 -4.09 -7.31 25.94
CA ASP A 160 -5.02 -7.23 24.81
C ASP A 160 -5.15 -8.61 24.15
N ALA A 161 -6.26 -9.30 24.42
CA ALA A 161 -6.54 -10.65 23.91
C ALA A 161 -6.49 -10.76 22.38
N SER A 162 -6.88 -9.70 21.65
CA SER A 162 -6.84 -9.67 20.18
C SER A 162 -5.39 -9.65 19.69
N ARG A 163 -4.52 -8.85 20.32
CA ARG A 163 -3.08 -8.83 20.02
C ARG A 163 -2.40 -10.13 20.39
N GLU A 164 -2.74 -10.73 21.53
CA GLU A 164 -2.20 -12.03 21.95
C GLU A 164 -2.57 -13.14 20.95
N GLN A 165 -3.82 -13.17 20.51
CA GLN A 165 -4.27 -14.12 19.49
C GLN A 165 -3.53 -13.90 18.17
N ALA A 166 -3.40 -12.65 17.72
CA ALA A 166 -2.68 -12.33 16.50
C ALA A 166 -1.21 -12.75 16.55
N LEU A 167 -0.50 -12.51 17.67
CA LEU A 167 0.89 -12.95 17.84
C LEU A 167 1.01 -14.47 17.87
N ARG A 168 0.06 -15.17 18.52
CA ARG A 168 0.00 -16.64 18.52
C ARG A 168 -0.22 -17.20 17.12
N TYR A 169 -1.15 -16.61 16.36
CA TYR A 169 -1.40 -16.98 14.96
C TYR A 169 -0.14 -16.78 14.11
N MET A 170 0.47 -15.60 14.23
CA MET A 170 1.69 -15.23 13.50
C MET A 170 2.93 -15.97 14.02
N GLY A 171 2.87 -16.67 15.15
CA GLY A 171 4.00 -17.35 15.75
C GLY A 171 5.15 -16.41 16.09
N LEU A 172 4.84 -15.23 16.62
CA LEU A 172 5.83 -14.18 16.92
C LEU A 172 5.91 -13.88 18.42
N GLU A 173 7.11 -13.55 18.87
CA GLU A 173 7.37 -13.07 20.22
C GLU A 173 7.45 -11.53 20.24
N PRO A 174 6.83 -10.86 21.22
CA PRO A 174 7.00 -9.42 21.39
C PRO A 174 8.41 -9.04 21.85
N GLY A 175 8.77 -7.77 21.71
CA GLY A 175 10.03 -7.20 22.19
C GLY A 175 11.22 -7.33 21.23
N ARG A 176 11.04 -7.96 20.06
CA ARG A 176 12.06 -8.07 19.02
C ARG A 176 11.60 -7.45 17.71
N PRO A 177 12.49 -6.81 16.93
CA PRO A 177 12.15 -6.33 15.61
C PRO A 177 11.97 -7.48 14.62
N LEU A 178 11.24 -7.21 13.53
CA LEU A 178 11.00 -8.18 12.47
C LEU A 178 12.17 -8.31 11.49
N VAL A 179 13.05 -7.30 11.40
CA VAL A 179 14.26 -7.38 10.56
C VAL A 179 15.06 -8.65 10.89
N GLY A 180 15.40 -9.40 9.84
CA GLY A 180 16.09 -10.67 9.95
C GLY A 180 15.18 -11.89 10.04
N HIS A 181 13.87 -11.72 10.26
CA HIS A 181 12.93 -12.84 10.28
C HIS A 181 12.84 -13.49 8.89
N PRO A 182 13.05 -14.81 8.76
CA PRO A 182 13.05 -15.48 7.47
C PRO A 182 11.64 -15.54 6.89
N VAL A 183 11.55 -15.53 5.56
CA VAL A 183 10.29 -15.73 4.84
C VAL A 183 10.48 -16.74 3.73
N SER A 184 9.39 -17.35 3.29
CA SER A 184 9.41 -18.30 2.18
C SER A 184 8.74 -17.75 0.93
N ILE A 185 7.92 -16.71 1.05
CA ILE A 185 7.19 -16.14 -0.07
C ILE A 185 7.26 -14.62 -0.04
N VAL A 186 7.45 -14.01 -1.22
CA VAL A 186 7.26 -12.57 -1.41
C VAL A 186 6.29 -12.32 -2.56
N PHE A 187 5.32 -11.44 -2.35
CA PHE A 187 4.35 -11.03 -3.35
C PHE A 187 4.42 -9.53 -3.57
N ILE A 188 4.79 -9.15 -4.79
CA ILE A 188 4.83 -7.78 -5.29
C ILE A 188 3.69 -7.65 -6.30
N GLY A 189 2.56 -7.12 -5.86
CA GLY A 189 1.35 -6.99 -6.65
C GLY A 189 0.18 -6.45 -5.84
N SER A 190 -1.06 -6.71 -6.28
CA SER A 190 -2.33 -6.18 -5.74
C SER A 190 -2.69 -4.77 -6.20
N CYS A 191 -4.01 -4.47 -6.27
CA CYS A 191 -4.56 -3.16 -6.61
C CYS A 191 -4.00 -1.99 -5.75
N THR A 192 -3.42 -2.29 -4.60
CA THR A 192 -2.74 -1.34 -3.73
C THR A 192 -1.38 -0.89 -4.28
N ASN A 193 -0.54 -1.83 -4.72
CA ASN A 193 0.85 -1.59 -5.12
C ASN A 193 1.28 -2.54 -6.25
N SER A 194 0.79 -2.28 -7.46
CA SER A 194 1.11 -3.03 -8.69
C SER A 194 1.09 -2.15 -9.94
N ARG A 195 1.18 -0.84 -9.75
CA ARG A 195 1.23 0.13 -10.84
C ARG A 195 2.67 0.26 -11.35
N LEU A 196 2.87 1.01 -12.43
CA LEU A 196 4.16 1.09 -13.09
C LEU A 196 5.26 1.63 -12.15
N THR A 197 4.95 2.64 -11.33
CA THR A 197 5.90 3.19 -10.35
C THR A 197 6.25 2.19 -9.24
N ASP A 198 5.29 1.39 -8.76
CA ASP A 198 5.54 0.31 -7.78
C ASP A 198 6.52 -0.74 -8.34
N LEU A 199 6.32 -1.16 -9.60
CA LEU A 199 7.18 -2.11 -10.29
C LEU A 199 8.59 -1.54 -10.52
N ARG A 200 8.71 -0.27 -10.89
CA ARG A 200 10.02 0.40 -11.01
C ARG A 200 10.77 0.44 -9.67
N LEU A 201 10.06 0.72 -8.57
CA LEU A 201 10.67 0.69 -7.22
C LEU A 201 11.21 -0.71 -6.89
N ALA A 202 10.42 -1.76 -7.11
CA ALA A 202 10.87 -3.13 -6.90
C ALA A 202 12.05 -3.51 -7.81
N ALA A 203 11.98 -3.14 -9.10
CA ALA A 203 13.04 -3.40 -10.06
C ALA A 203 14.36 -2.68 -9.71
N LYS A 204 14.31 -1.47 -9.14
CA LYS A 204 15.50 -0.75 -8.65
C LYS A 204 16.26 -1.57 -7.60
N VAL A 205 15.55 -2.27 -6.72
CA VAL A 205 16.15 -3.11 -5.68
C VAL A 205 16.57 -4.48 -6.23
N MET A 206 15.81 -5.07 -7.14
CA MET A 206 16.10 -6.41 -7.67
C MET A 206 17.11 -6.42 -8.82
N GLY A 207 17.33 -5.28 -9.49
CA GLY A 207 18.25 -5.13 -10.61
C GLY A 207 19.66 -5.60 -10.28
N GLY A 208 20.20 -6.52 -11.11
CA GLY A 208 21.53 -7.09 -10.94
C GLY A 208 21.69 -8.04 -9.74
N ARG A 209 20.60 -8.36 -9.03
CA ARG A 209 20.60 -9.26 -7.86
C ARG A 209 19.77 -10.51 -8.16
N ARG A 210 19.99 -11.58 -7.38
CA ARG A 210 19.16 -12.79 -7.39
C ARG A 210 18.29 -12.82 -6.14
N ILE A 211 17.09 -13.38 -6.24
CA ILE A 211 16.28 -13.71 -5.07
C ILE A 211 17.00 -14.74 -4.21
N ALA A 212 16.73 -14.75 -2.92
CA ALA A 212 17.34 -15.71 -2.00
C ALA A 212 16.96 -17.15 -2.36
N SER A 213 17.87 -18.09 -2.08
CA SER A 213 17.61 -19.51 -2.32
C SER A 213 16.45 -20.02 -1.47
N GLY A 214 15.57 -20.81 -2.08
CA GLY A 214 14.47 -21.49 -1.37
C GLY A 214 13.24 -20.64 -1.09
N ILE A 215 13.18 -19.39 -1.57
CA ILE A 215 11.97 -18.56 -1.49
C ILE A 215 11.27 -18.49 -2.85
N ARG A 216 9.95 -18.29 -2.83
CA ARG A 216 9.13 -18.03 -4.01
C ARG A 216 8.79 -16.55 -4.10
N VAL A 217 9.03 -15.93 -5.24
CA VAL A 217 8.71 -14.50 -5.44
C VAL A 217 7.77 -14.34 -6.62
N LEU A 218 6.59 -13.75 -6.38
CA LEU A 218 5.61 -13.44 -7.42
C LEU A 218 5.57 -11.95 -7.67
N VAL A 219 5.65 -11.56 -8.95
CA VAL A 219 5.45 -10.18 -9.40
C VAL A 219 4.24 -10.13 -10.32
N VAL A 220 3.21 -9.39 -9.90
CA VAL A 220 1.89 -9.35 -10.55
C VAL A 220 1.52 -7.91 -10.90
N PRO A 221 1.50 -7.53 -12.18
CA PRO A 221 1.08 -6.20 -12.61
C PRO A 221 -0.40 -5.94 -12.34
N GLY A 222 -0.77 -4.68 -12.11
CA GLY A 222 -2.14 -4.31 -11.73
C GLY A 222 -3.15 -4.35 -12.87
N SER A 223 -2.69 -4.30 -14.12
CA SER A 223 -3.53 -4.36 -15.32
C SER A 223 -2.71 -4.80 -16.54
N GLN A 224 -3.40 -5.16 -17.62
CA GLN A 224 -2.75 -5.46 -18.91
C GLN A 224 -1.98 -4.24 -19.46
N GLN A 225 -2.52 -3.03 -19.26
CA GLN A 225 -1.82 -1.81 -19.63
C GLN A 225 -0.50 -1.66 -18.87
N VAL A 226 -0.52 -1.81 -17.54
CA VAL A 226 0.71 -1.72 -16.72
C VAL A 226 1.70 -2.82 -17.09
N LYS A 227 1.22 -4.03 -17.38
CA LYS A 227 2.07 -5.13 -17.86
C LYS A 227 2.80 -4.73 -19.14
N HIS A 228 2.08 -4.25 -20.15
CA HIS A 228 2.68 -3.83 -21.42
C HIS A 228 3.69 -2.68 -21.24
N GLU A 229 3.36 -1.68 -20.42
CA GLU A 229 4.28 -0.57 -20.11
C GLU A 229 5.55 -1.07 -19.40
N ALA A 230 5.40 -1.94 -18.40
CA ALA A 230 6.53 -2.55 -17.69
C ALA A 230 7.37 -3.47 -18.59
N GLU A 231 6.75 -4.15 -19.55
CA GLU A 231 7.44 -4.99 -20.53
C GLU A 231 8.22 -4.16 -21.55
N ALA A 232 7.65 -3.05 -22.02
CA ALA A 232 8.32 -2.08 -22.88
C ALA A 232 9.56 -1.46 -22.20
N GLU A 233 9.52 -1.24 -20.88
CA GLU A 233 10.67 -0.79 -20.08
C GLU A 233 11.65 -1.90 -19.71
N GLY A 234 11.34 -3.16 -20.03
CA GLY A 234 12.20 -4.30 -19.71
C GLY A 234 12.16 -4.73 -18.22
N LEU A 235 11.24 -4.20 -17.41
CA LEU A 235 11.15 -4.53 -15.97
C LEU A 235 10.90 -6.04 -15.75
N HIS A 236 10.09 -6.66 -16.59
CA HIS A 236 9.85 -8.11 -16.56
C HIS A 236 11.14 -8.94 -16.69
N LYS A 237 12.14 -8.45 -17.45
CA LYS A 237 13.44 -9.12 -17.60
C LYS A 237 14.22 -9.05 -16.30
N ILE A 238 14.27 -7.88 -15.67
CA ILE A 238 14.89 -7.68 -14.36
C ILE A 238 14.32 -8.67 -13.34
N PHE A 239 12.99 -8.81 -13.26
CA PHE A 239 12.35 -9.74 -12.34
C PHE A 239 12.67 -11.21 -12.65
N ARG A 240 12.59 -11.61 -13.93
CA ARG A 240 12.92 -12.99 -14.34
C ARG A 240 14.38 -13.32 -14.14
N GLU A 241 15.29 -12.38 -14.44
CA GLU A 241 16.72 -12.50 -14.19
C GLU A 241 17.02 -12.58 -12.70
N ALA A 242 16.28 -11.87 -11.85
CA ALA A 242 16.39 -12.05 -10.41
C ALA A 242 15.91 -13.45 -9.95
N GLY A 243 15.11 -14.14 -10.76
CA GLY A 243 14.52 -15.45 -10.44
C GLY A 243 13.07 -15.38 -9.96
N ALA A 244 12.43 -14.21 -10.05
CA ALA A 244 11.04 -14.03 -9.69
C ALA A 244 10.08 -14.45 -10.82
N GLU A 245 8.87 -14.85 -10.43
CA GLU A 245 7.80 -15.21 -11.34
C GLU A 245 7.09 -13.95 -11.84
N TRP A 246 7.27 -13.61 -13.12
CA TRP A 246 6.48 -12.58 -13.79
C TRP A 246 5.12 -13.14 -14.23
N ARG A 247 4.04 -12.69 -13.58
CA ARG A 247 2.70 -13.26 -13.74
C ARG A 247 1.78 -12.39 -14.63
N GLU A 248 0.61 -12.94 -14.95
CA GLU A 248 -0.48 -12.20 -15.58
C GLU A 248 -1.21 -11.31 -14.55
N PRO A 249 -1.71 -10.13 -14.97
CA PRO A 249 -2.52 -9.27 -14.14
C PRO A 249 -3.74 -9.97 -13.55
N GLY A 250 -3.94 -9.82 -12.25
CA GLY A 250 -5.07 -10.38 -11.53
C GLY A 250 -4.90 -10.25 -10.02
N CYS A 251 -5.92 -10.64 -9.26
CA CYS A 251 -5.86 -10.53 -7.80
C CYS A 251 -4.83 -11.50 -7.18
N SER A 252 -4.60 -12.68 -7.79
CA SER A 252 -3.54 -13.63 -7.41
C SER A 252 -3.51 -13.86 -5.88
N MET A 253 -2.34 -13.82 -5.25
CA MET A 253 -2.12 -14.07 -3.83
C MET A 253 -2.85 -13.07 -2.93
N CYS A 254 -3.22 -11.87 -3.39
CA CYS A 254 -3.97 -10.90 -2.60
C CYS A 254 -5.26 -11.51 -2.00
N ILE A 255 -5.86 -12.47 -2.72
CA ILE A 255 -7.09 -13.17 -2.33
C ILE A 255 -6.99 -14.70 -2.50
N ALA A 256 -5.77 -15.25 -2.47
CA ALA A 256 -5.52 -16.69 -2.58
C ALA A 256 -6.10 -17.37 -3.85
N MET A 257 -6.15 -16.65 -4.98
CA MET A 257 -6.71 -17.13 -6.25
C MET A 257 -5.65 -17.69 -7.19
N ASN A 258 -6.09 -18.42 -8.22
CA ASN A 258 -5.24 -18.96 -9.29
C ASN A 258 -4.13 -19.91 -8.81
N GLY A 259 -4.32 -20.56 -7.64
CA GLY A 259 -3.32 -21.41 -7.00
C GLY A 259 -2.20 -20.65 -6.29
N ASP A 260 -2.23 -19.31 -6.28
CA ASP A 260 -1.26 -18.49 -5.56
C ASP A 260 -1.68 -18.38 -4.10
N GLN A 261 -1.23 -19.35 -3.30
CA GLN A 261 -1.49 -19.42 -1.87
C GLN A 261 -0.18 -19.52 -1.08
N VAL A 262 -0.22 -18.98 0.13
CA VAL A 262 0.81 -19.16 1.14
C VAL A 262 0.48 -20.43 1.93
N PRO A 263 1.37 -21.43 1.97
CA PRO A 263 1.12 -22.65 2.73
C PRO A 263 0.96 -22.39 4.23
N ALA A 264 0.32 -23.32 4.93
CA ALA A 264 0.13 -23.20 6.37
C ALA A 264 1.47 -23.05 7.12
N ALA A 265 1.48 -22.17 8.13
CA ALA A 265 2.64 -21.81 8.96
C ALA A 265 3.83 -21.18 8.21
N GLN A 266 3.72 -20.95 6.90
CA GLN A 266 4.73 -20.24 6.12
C GLN A 266 4.55 -18.72 6.22
N TYR A 267 5.68 -18.01 6.15
CA TYR A 267 5.71 -16.55 6.21
C TYR A 267 5.81 -15.93 4.82
N ALA A 268 4.97 -14.92 4.57
CA ALA A 268 5.00 -14.13 3.37
C ALA A 268 5.16 -12.64 3.66
N VAL A 269 5.91 -11.91 2.82
CA VAL A 269 5.79 -10.45 2.71
C VAL A 269 4.99 -10.12 1.47
N SER A 270 3.96 -9.30 1.63
CA SER A 270 2.99 -8.98 0.58
C SER A 270 2.81 -7.46 0.48
N THR A 271 2.76 -6.95 -0.76
CA THR A 271 2.39 -5.55 -1.01
C THR A 271 0.87 -5.33 -1.08
N SER A 272 0.06 -6.35 -0.75
CA SER A 272 -1.40 -6.24 -0.60
C SER A 272 -1.80 -5.33 0.58
N ASN A 273 -3.10 -5.08 0.72
CA ASN A 273 -3.68 -4.25 1.79
C ASN A 273 -4.25 -5.05 2.97
N ARG A 274 -4.38 -6.38 2.88
CA ARG A 274 -5.05 -7.21 3.88
C ARG A 274 -4.28 -8.48 4.19
N ASN A 275 -4.14 -8.77 5.47
CA ASN A 275 -3.48 -9.96 6.02
C ASN A 275 -4.30 -10.64 7.13
N PHE A 276 -5.63 -10.55 7.06
CA PHE A 276 -6.52 -11.29 7.96
C PHE A 276 -6.26 -12.79 7.86
N GLU A 277 -6.51 -13.51 8.96
CA GLU A 277 -6.30 -14.95 9.04
C GLU A 277 -7.02 -15.69 7.88
N GLY A 278 -6.29 -16.53 7.16
CA GLY A 278 -6.82 -17.27 6.01
C GLY A 278 -6.89 -16.51 4.69
N ARG A 279 -6.61 -15.20 4.66
CA ARG A 279 -6.76 -14.36 3.46
C ARG A 279 -5.92 -14.82 2.26
N GLN A 280 -4.68 -15.22 2.51
CA GLN A 280 -3.74 -15.69 1.47
C GLN A 280 -3.55 -17.21 1.49
N GLY A 281 -4.41 -17.94 2.20
CA GLY A 281 -4.30 -19.37 2.44
C GLY A 281 -4.57 -19.73 3.90
N PRO A 282 -5.17 -20.90 4.20
CA PRO A 282 -5.37 -21.35 5.57
C PRO A 282 -4.04 -21.46 6.34
N GLY A 283 -3.95 -20.80 7.50
CA GLY A 283 -2.75 -20.79 8.33
C GLY A 283 -1.56 -19.98 7.78
N ALA A 284 -1.76 -19.20 6.71
CA ALA A 284 -0.75 -18.31 6.15
C ALA A 284 -0.39 -17.16 7.10
N ARG A 285 0.91 -16.90 7.29
CA ARG A 285 1.39 -15.79 8.13
C ARG A 285 1.92 -14.66 7.23
N THR A 286 1.13 -13.60 7.07
CA THR A 286 1.42 -12.56 6.08
C THR A 286 1.75 -11.22 6.73
N PHE A 287 2.89 -10.65 6.32
CA PHE A 287 3.29 -9.29 6.60
C PHE A 287 2.96 -8.38 5.42
N LEU A 288 2.33 -7.23 5.68
CA LEU A 288 2.12 -6.19 4.69
C LEU A 288 3.28 -5.20 4.75
N ALA A 289 3.82 -4.85 3.58
CA ALA A 289 4.91 -3.90 3.45
C ALA A 289 4.87 -3.17 2.10
N SER A 290 5.73 -2.17 1.92
CA SER A 290 5.91 -1.46 0.65
C SER A 290 6.61 -2.32 -0.42
N PRO A 291 6.50 -1.96 -1.72
CA PRO A 291 7.26 -2.61 -2.79
C PRO A 291 8.77 -2.65 -2.56
N LEU A 292 9.32 -1.59 -1.95
CA LEU A 292 10.75 -1.52 -1.62
C LEU A 292 11.13 -2.57 -0.57
N THR A 293 10.39 -2.63 0.54
CA THR A 293 10.62 -3.61 1.62
C THR A 293 10.40 -5.05 1.12
N ALA A 294 9.37 -5.28 0.30
CA ALA A 294 9.11 -6.58 -0.30
C ALA A 294 10.26 -7.00 -1.23
N ALA A 295 10.72 -6.12 -2.12
CA ALA A 295 11.84 -6.40 -3.00
C ALA A 295 13.15 -6.64 -2.24
N ALA A 296 13.42 -5.89 -1.17
CA ALA A 296 14.59 -6.12 -0.33
C ALA A 296 14.53 -7.49 0.37
N THR A 297 13.34 -7.84 0.88
CA THR A 297 13.07 -9.16 1.47
C THR A 297 13.24 -10.28 0.45
N ALA A 298 12.83 -10.07 -0.80
CA ALA A 298 12.99 -11.05 -1.87
C ALA A 298 14.47 -11.34 -2.16
N VAL A 299 15.32 -10.32 -2.14
CA VAL A 299 16.76 -10.46 -2.40
C VAL A 299 17.46 -11.18 -1.23
N THR A 300 17.09 -10.91 0.01
CA THR A 300 17.81 -11.42 1.19
C THR A 300 17.20 -12.67 1.82
N GLY A 301 15.95 -13.02 1.49
CA GLY A 301 15.22 -14.17 2.06
C GLY A 301 14.71 -13.94 3.47
N ARG A 302 14.84 -12.72 3.99
CA ARG A 302 14.44 -12.32 5.33
C ARG A 302 13.95 -10.88 5.32
N ILE A 303 13.07 -10.52 6.25
CA ILE A 303 12.57 -9.14 6.36
C ILE A 303 13.78 -8.20 6.47
N THR A 304 13.86 -7.24 5.55
CA THR A 304 15.03 -6.38 5.38
C THR A 304 14.59 -4.95 5.18
N ASP A 305 15.29 -4.03 5.84
CA ASP A 305 15.11 -2.61 5.61
C ASP A 305 15.56 -2.26 4.18
N PRO A 306 14.69 -1.70 3.33
CA PRO A 306 15.04 -1.42 1.95
C PRO A 306 16.21 -0.45 1.81
N ARG A 307 16.46 0.41 2.81
CA ARG A 307 17.56 1.36 2.82
C ARG A 307 18.93 0.67 2.74
N GLU A 308 19.04 -0.60 3.15
CA GLU A 308 20.28 -1.38 3.07
C GLU A 308 20.68 -1.73 1.62
N LEU A 309 19.74 -1.68 0.66
CA LEU A 309 19.96 -2.09 -0.74
C LEU A 309 19.72 -0.96 -1.77
N LEU A 310 19.36 0.24 -1.30
CA LEU A 310 19.07 1.41 -2.13
C LEU A 310 20.30 2.31 -2.38
N SER A 311 21.47 1.90 -1.91
CA SER A 311 22.77 2.54 -2.16
C SER A 311 23.27 2.34 -3.59
#